data_AF-A0A7C5LUM0-F1
#
_entry.id   AF-A0A7C5LUM0-F1
#
_cell.length_a   1.000
_cell.length_b   1.000
_cell.length_c   1.000
_cell.angle_alpha   90.00
_cell.angle_beta   90.00
_cell.angle_gamma   90.00
#
_symmetry.space_group_name_H-M   'P 1'
#
loop_
_entity.id
_entity.type
_entity.pdbx_description
1 polymer ?
#
loop_
_entity_poly.entity_id
_entity_poly.type
_entity_poly.pdbx_seq_one_letter_code
_entity_poly.pdbx_strand_id
1 'polypeptide(L)'
;MRVFMILAAATVLAACDSPSVALMGSQKTIVRLDGMTFNVHRRADRIEVYRTGFVMLPDRDRVLYLAELAISQATGCPVRKNSVAGDQALIKAQLTCSAVDVPYAGNARTFDCRFAPEAGPDALICDQV
;
A
#
# COMPACT_ATOMS: atom_id res chain seq x y z
N MET A 1 20.80 10.07 -29.53
CA MET A 1 20.92 8.65 -29.12
C MET A 1 21.16 8.48 -27.62
N ARG A 2 22.19 9.12 -27.02
CA ARG A 2 22.47 9.04 -25.57
C ARG A 2 21.31 9.50 -24.67
N VAL A 3 20.70 10.65 -24.98
CA VAL A 3 19.55 11.19 -24.22
C VAL A 3 18.33 10.27 -24.30
N PHE A 4 18.07 9.68 -25.47
CA PHE A 4 16.97 8.73 -25.66
C PHE A 4 17.18 7.45 -24.84
N MET A 5 18.41 6.97 -24.77
CA MET A 5 18.77 5.79 -23.98
C MET A 5 18.65 6.07 -22.47
N ILE A 6 19.02 7.28 -22.02
CA ILE A 6 18.83 7.72 -20.62
C ILE A 6 17.34 7.84 -20.29
N LEU A 7 16.53 8.44 -21.17
CA LEU A 7 15.09 8.55 -20.97
C LEU A 7 14.41 7.17 -20.90
N ALA A 8 14.77 6.26 -21.81
CA ALA A 8 14.24 4.90 -21.84
C ALA A 8 14.63 4.08 -20.60
N ALA A 9 15.86 4.28 -20.08
CA ALA A 9 16.26 3.65 -18.83
C ALA A 9 15.46 4.21 -17.63
N ALA A 10 15.28 5.53 -17.57
CA ALA A 10 14.55 6.18 -16.47
C ALA A 10 13.08 5.73 -16.39
N THR A 11 12.41 5.51 -17.52
CA THR A 11 11.00 5.05 -17.53
C THR A 11 10.85 3.60 -17.07
N VAL A 12 11.81 2.73 -17.37
CA VAL A 12 11.79 1.32 -16.92
C VAL A 12 11.93 1.23 -15.40
N LEU A 13 12.79 2.06 -14.79
CA LEU A 13 12.96 2.06 -13.33
C LEU A 13 11.71 2.54 -12.59
N ALA A 14 10.93 3.44 -13.17
CA ALA A 14 9.69 3.94 -12.57
C ALA A 14 8.53 2.92 -12.59
N ALA A 15 8.61 1.87 -13.41
CA ALA A 15 7.53 0.88 -13.56
C ALA A 15 7.45 -0.15 -12.42
N CYS A 16 8.46 -0.22 -11.54
CA CYS A 16 8.57 -1.26 -10.51
C CYS A 16 7.48 -1.16 -9.41
N ASP A 17 6.78 -0.03 -9.33
CA ASP A 17 5.67 0.22 -8.41
C ASP A 17 4.41 0.65 -9.17
N SER A 18 4.14 -0.03 -10.29
CA SER A 18 2.94 0.19 -11.09
C SER A 18 1.82 -0.80 -10.69
N PRO A 19 0.57 -0.32 -10.54
CA PRO A 19 -0.56 -1.20 -10.25
C PRO A 19 -0.81 -2.15 -11.44
N SER A 20 -1.43 -3.30 -11.17
CA SER A 20 -1.88 -4.18 -12.25
C SER A 20 -2.91 -3.50 -13.15
N VAL A 21 -3.15 -4.07 -14.34
CA VAL A 21 -4.16 -3.57 -15.28
C VAL A 21 -5.54 -3.43 -14.62
N ALA A 22 -5.90 -4.32 -13.70
CA ALA A 22 -7.17 -4.26 -12.98
C ALA A 22 -7.30 -3.01 -12.08
N LEU A 23 -6.18 -2.47 -11.60
CA LEU A 23 -6.05 -1.29 -10.76
C LEU A 23 -5.43 -0.09 -11.51
N MET A 24 -5.45 -0.07 -12.85
CA MET A 24 -5.08 1.13 -13.60
C MET A 24 -5.96 2.32 -13.21
N GLY A 25 -5.33 3.47 -13.01
CA GLY A 25 -5.98 4.68 -12.51
C GLY A 25 -6.35 4.62 -11.02
N SER A 26 -5.83 3.64 -10.28
CA SER A 26 -5.96 3.59 -8.81
C SER A 26 -5.27 4.77 -8.14
N GLN A 27 -5.78 5.12 -6.95
CA GLN A 27 -5.10 6.07 -6.07
C GLN A 27 -4.01 5.33 -5.29
N LYS A 28 -2.82 5.93 -5.22
CA LYS A 28 -1.70 5.45 -4.42
C LYS A 28 -1.62 6.21 -3.09
N THR A 29 -1.52 5.46 -1.99
CA THR A 29 -1.16 5.97 -0.66
C THR A 29 0.05 5.20 -0.15
N ILE A 30 1.04 5.90 0.39
CA ILE A 30 2.24 5.30 0.97
C ILE A 30 2.04 5.26 2.48
N VAL A 31 2.22 4.11 3.09
CA VAL A 31 2.21 3.95 4.54
C VAL A 31 3.54 3.35 4.97
N ARG A 32 4.27 4.07 5.83
CA ARG A 32 5.45 3.56 6.51
C ARG A 32 5.02 3.03 7.87
N LEU A 33 5.34 1.78 8.16
CA LEU A 33 4.97 1.14 9.41
C LEU A 33 6.02 0.09 9.76
N ASP A 34 6.53 0.14 10.99
CA ASP A 34 7.44 -0.87 11.54
C ASP A 34 8.69 -1.11 10.65
N GLY A 35 9.27 -0.02 10.12
CA GLY A 35 10.43 -0.07 9.23
C GLY A 35 10.15 -0.55 7.79
N MET A 36 8.90 -0.85 7.45
CA MET A 36 8.47 -1.23 6.11
C MET A 36 7.72 -0.09 5.42
N THR A 37 7.80 -0.04 4.08
CA THR A 37 7.01 0.90 3.28
C THR A 37 6.01 0.13 2.42
N PHE A 38 4.74 0.50 2.52
CA PHE A 38 3.63 -0.12 1.81
C PHE A 38 2.99 0.89 0.86
N ASN A 39 3.03 0.61 -0.43
CA ASN A 39 2.35 1.40 -1.44
C ASN A 39 0.99 0.77 -1.70
N VAL A 40 -0.04 1.37 -1.14
CA VAL A 40 -1.43 0.92 -1.20
C VAL A 40 -2.11 1.55 -2.40
N HIS A 41 -2.45 0.71 -3.37
CA HIS A 41 -3.23 1.05 -4.55
C HIS A 41 -4.68 0.62 -4.35
N ARG A 42 -5.61 1.57 -4.45
CA ARG A 42 -7.04 1.30 -4.32
C ARG A 42 -7.79 1.65 -5.59
N ARG A 43 -8.66 0.73 -6.00
CA ARG A 43 -9.70 0.99 -6.99
C ARG A 43 -10.98 0.29 -6.54
N ALA A 44 -11.96 1.11 -6.21
CA ALA A 44 -13.19 0.67 -5.58
C ALA A 44 -12.97 -0.14 -4.28
N ASP A 45 -13.42 -1.39 -4.24
CA ASP A 45 -13.22 -2.33 -3.13
C ASP A 45 -11.92 -3.14 -3.27
N ARG A 46 -11.21 -3.05 -4.41
CA ARG A 46 -10.00 -3.83 -4.66
C ARG A 46 -8.75 -3.07 -4.24
N ILE A 47 -7.82 -3.83 -3.68
CA ILE A 47 -6.54 -3.33 -3.19
C ILE A 47 -5.39 -4.16 -3.75
N GLU A 48 -4.34 -3.47 -4.18
CA GLU A 48 -2.99 -4.01 -4.33
C GLU A 48 -2.05 -3.24 -3.40
N VAL A 49 -1.19 -3.94 -2.68
CA VAL A 49 -0.16 -3.36 -1.82
C VAL A 49 1.19 -3.89 -2.28
N TYR A 50 2.09 -2.95 -2.55
CA TYR A 50 3.45 -3.24 -2.91
C TYR A 50 4.35 -2.88 -1.73
N ARG A 51 5.04 -3.86 -1.18
CA ARG A 51 6.07 -3.58 -0.17
C ARG A 51 7.29 -3.05 -0.90
N THR A 52 7.59 -1.79 -0.67
CA THR A 52 8.76 -1.12 -1.24
C THR A 52 9.83 -0.92 -0.18
N GLY A 53 11.10 -0.88 -0.61
CA GLY A 53 12.25 -0.82 0.28
C GLY A 53 12.83 -2.20 0.65
N PHE A 54 14.01 -2.17 1.25
CA PHE A 54 14.78 -3.36 1.58
C PHE A 54 14.56 -3.78 3.03
N VAL A 55 14.23 -5.06 3.23
CA VAL A 55 14.16 -5.71 4.55
C VAL A 55 14.87 -7.05 4.41
N MET A 56 15.80 -7.33 5.32
CA MET A 56 16.49 -8.61 5.36
C MET A 56 15.54 -9.68 5.92
N LEU A 57 15.30 -10.76 5.17
CA LEU A 57 14.54 -11.94 5.58
C LEU A 57 13.18 -11.60 6.24
N PRO A 58 12.23 -11.01 5.50
CA PRO A 58 10.94 -10.65 6.09
C PRO A 58 10.19 -11.91 6.56
N ASP A 59 9.53 -11.83 7.71
CA ASP A 59 8.53 -12.84 8.09
C ASP A 59 7.23 -12.61 7.30
N ARG A 60 6.68 -13.67 6.70
CA ARG A 60 5.54 -13.53 5.78
C ARG A 60 4.30 -13.07 6.52
N ASP A 61 4.00 -13.68 7.66
CA ASP A 61 2.74 -13.44 8.35
C ASP A 61 2.76 -12.05 9.00
N ARG A 62 3.91 -11.61 9.52
CA ARG A 62 4.14 -10.24 9.96
C ARG A 62 3.94 -9.24 8.83
N VAL A 63 4.51 -9.49 7.64
CA VAL A 63 4.35 -8.58 6.49
C VAL A 63 2.88 -8.46 6.08
N LEU A 64 2.15 -9.59 6.00
CA LEU A 64 0.73 -9.57 5.64
C LEU A 64 -0.12 -8.85 6.68
N TYR A 65 0.15 -9.07 7.97
CA TYR A 65 -0.51 -8.37 9.07
C TYR A 65 -0.28 -6.85 8.99
N LEU A 66 0.97 -6.40 8.82
CA LEU A 66 1.28 -4.98 8.71
C LEU A 66 0.68 -4.35 7.44
N ALA A 67 0.63 -5.10 6.34
CA ALA A 67 -0.06 -4.66 5.13
C ALA A 67 -1.57 -4.49 5.37
N GLU A 68 -2.23 -5.38 6.10
CA GLU A 68 -3.64 -5.25 6.47
C GLU A 68 -3.92 -3.98 7.30
N LEU A 69 -3.03 -3.67 8.26
CA LEU A 69 -3.09 -2.41 9.02
C LEU A 69 -2.87 -1.20 8.10
N ALA A 70 -1.88 -1.25 7.21
CA ALA A 70 -1.60 -0.18 6.26
C ALA A 70 -2.77 0.08 5.31
N ILE A 71 -3.46 -0.97 4.84
CA ILE A 71 -4.68 -0.85 4.02
C ILE A 71 -5.78 -0.16 4.83
N SER A 72 -5.99 -0.59 6.07
CA SER A 72 -7.03 -0.02 6.93
C SER A 72 -6.77 1.46 7.20
N GLN A 73 -5.52 1.84 7.46
CA GLN A 73 -5.10 3.23 7.62
C GLN A 73 -5.25 4.05 6.33
N ALA A 74 -4.80 3.52 5.20
CA ALA A 74 -4.82 4.22 3.92
C ALA A 74 -6.24 4.45 3.40
N THR A 75 -7.16 3.55 3.71
CA THR A 75 -8.52 3.53 3.13
C THR A 75 -9.60 3.98 4.11
N GLY A 76 -9.32 3.95 5.41
CA GLY A 76 -10.32 4.15 6.48
C GLY A 76 -11.35 3.02 6.56
N CYS A 77 -11.13 1.91 5.85
CA CYS A 77 -12.08 0.82 5.72
C CYS A 77 -11.48 -0.51 6.18
N PRO A 78 -12.30 -1.39 6.78
CA PRO A 78 -11.84 -2.71 7.16
C PRO A 78 -11.64 -3.61 5.93
N VAL A 79 -10.55 -4.39 5.98
CA VAL A 79 -10.28 -5.45 5.02
C VAL A 79 -11.29 -6.59 5.20
N ARG A 80 -11.81 -7.10 4.08
CA ARG A 80 -12.74 -8.22 4.05
C ARG A 80 -12.02 -9.47 4.53
N LYS A 81 -12.61 -10.15 5.51
CA LYS A 81 -12.09 -11.40 6.07
C LYS A 81 -11.77 -12.42 4.97
N ASN A 82 -10.62 -13.09 5.08
CA ASN A 82 -10.12 -14.09 4.13
C ASN A 82 -9.91 -13.58 2.70
N SER A 83 -9.83 -12.26 2.48
CA SER A 83 -9.54 -11.70 1.15
C SER A 83 -8.05 -11.42 0.89
N VAL A 84 -7.24 -11.40 1.95
CA VAL A 84 -5.79 -11.15 1.86
C VAL A 84 -5.12 -12.33 1.17
N ALA A 85 -4.41 -12.04 0.07
CA ALA A 85 -3.72 -13.02 -0.75
C ALA A 85 -2.42 -12.43 -1.32
N GLY A 86 -1.51 -13.30 -1.77
CA GLY A 86 -0.24 -12.91 -2.37
C GLY A 86 0.98 -13.32 -1.53
N ASP A 87 2.08 -12.61 -1.74
CA ASP A 87 3.37 -12.84 -1.11
C ASP A 87 3.87 -11.60 -0.35
N GLN A 88 5.12 -11.60 0.10
CA GLN A 88 5.69 -10.51 0.90
C GLN A 88 5.98 -9.24 0.11
N ALA A 89 5.95 -9.28 -1.22
CA ALA A 89 6.23 -8.16 -2.10
C ALA A 89 4.94 -7.57 -2.68
N LEU A 90 4.02 -8.43 -3.13
CA LEU A 90 2.72 -8.05 -3.68
C LEU A 90 1.58 -8.72 -2.91
N ILE A 91 0.74 -7.89 -2.32
CA ILE A 91 -0.37 -8.31 -1.47
C ILE A 91 -1.66 -7.76 -2.09
N LYS A 92 -2.70 -8.59 -2.14
CA LYS A 92 -4.01 -8.24 -2.66
C LYS A 92 -5.04 -8.41 -1.57
N ALA A 93 -6.05 -7.55 -1.58
CA ALA A 93 -7.15 -7.63 -0.64
C ALA A 93 -8.42 -7.02 -1.22
N GLN A 94 -9.54 -7.26 -0.52
CA GLN A 94 -10.81 -6.61 -0.79
C GLN A 94 -11.27 -5.85 0.45
N LEU A 95 -11.92 -4.72 0.29
CA LEU A 95 -12.53 -3.95 1.38
C LEU A 95 -13.97 -4.41 1.63
N THR A 96 -14.46 -4.13 2.83
CA THR A 96 -15.88 -4.34 3.17
C THR A 96 -16.73 -3.14 2.75
N CYS A 97 -16.15 -1.93 2.75
CA CYS A 97 -16.83 -0.72 2.34
C CYS A 97 -16.89 -0.61 0.80
N SER A 98 -17.99 -0.05 0.29
CA SER A 98 -18.14 0.26 -1.13
C SER A 98 -17.40 1.55 -1.48
N ALA A 99 -16.91 1.64 -2.71
CA ALA A 99 -16.17 2.79 -3.25
C ALA A 99 -16.90 4.14 -3.23
N VAL A 100 -18.21 4.11 -2.98
CA VAL A 100 -19.12 5.24 -3.17
C VAL A 100 -18.89 6.34 -2.12
N ASP A 101 -18.27 6.00 -0.98
CA ASP A 101 -18.25 6.89 0.19
C ASP A 101 -16.90 7.60 0.44
N VAL A 102 -15.87 7.37 -0.40
CA VAL A 102 -14.54 7.97 -0.19
C VAL A 102 -14.10 8.75 -1.44
N PRO A 103 -13.93 10.09 -1.37
CA PRO A 103 -13.44 10.87 -2.50
C PRO A 103 -12.11 10.32 -2.99
N TYR A 104 -11.97 10.12 -4.30
CA TYR A 104 -10.67 9.93 -4.95
C TYR A 104 -9.81 11.17 -4.66
N ALA A 105 -9.02 11.15 -3.59
CA ALA A 105 -8.20 12.29 -3.26
C ALA A 105 -7.06 12.35 -4.29
N GLY A 106 -7.11 13.33 -5.18
CA GLY A 106 -6.18 13.47 -6.30
C GLY A 106 -4.72 13.70 -5.92
N ASN A 107 -4.37 13.69 -4.63
CA ASN A 107 -2.99 13.70 -4.15
C ASN A 107 -2.60 12.35 -3.55
N ALA A 108 -1.46 11.81 -4.03
CA ALA A 108 -0.78 10.73 -3.33
C ALA A 108 -0.44 11.22 -1.91
N ARG A 109 -0.79 10.42 -0.90
CA ARG A 109 -0.53 10.73 0.51
C ARG A 109 0.53 9.79 1.04
N THR A 110 1.42 10.31 1.87
CA THR A 110 2.37 9.51 2.64
C THR A 110 2.03 9.63 4.11
N PHE A 111 1.97 8.49 4.80
CA PHE A 111 1.81 8.42 6.24
C PHE A 111 3.03 7.74 6.85
N ASP A 112 3.52 8.29 7.95
CA ASP A 112 4.47 7.63 8.84
C ASP A 112 3.74 7.19 10.10
N CYS A 113 3.68 5.89 10.33
CA CYS A 113 2.84 5.26 11.34
C CYS A 113 3.65 4.46 12.35
N ARG A 114 3.20 4.49 13.60
CA ARG A 114 3.72 3.68 14.71
C ARG A 114 2.59 3.05 15.52
N PHE A 115 2.88 1.92 16.16
CA PHE A 115 1.94 1.29 17.09
C PHE A 115 1.67 2.18 18.32
N ALA A 116 0.41 2.18 18.75
CA ALA A 116 -0.09 2.88 19.94
C ALA A 116 -0.73 1.87 20.91
N PRO A 117 0.08 1.07 21.62
CA PRO A 117 -0.41 -0.07 22.41
C PRO A 117 -1.39 0.33 23.53
N GLU A 118 -1.33 1.58 23.99
CA GLU A 118 -2.28 2.14 24.95
C GLU A 118 -3.73 2.25 24.42
N ALA A 119 -3.90 2.30 23.09
CA ALA A 119 -5.21 2.38 22.43
C ALA A 119 -5.71 1.02 21.91
N GLY A 120 -4.86 -0.01 21.89
CA GLY A 120 -5.21 -1.36 21.47
C GLY A 120 -4.08 -2.05 20.69
N PRO A 121 -4.22 -3.37 20.40
CA PRO A 121 -3.18 -4.17 19.75
C PRO A 121 -2.89 -3.74 18.30
N ASP A 122 -3.91 -3.26 17.59
CA ASP A 122 -3.84 -2.88 16.17
C ASP A 122 -3.90 -1.36 15.97
N ALA A 123 -3.88 -0.59 17.07
CA ALA A 123 -4.01 0.85 17.01
C ALA A 123 -2.72 1.50 16.50
N LEU A 124 -2.88 2.43 15.54
CA LEU A 124 -1.79 3.19 14.94
C LEU A 124 -1.95 4.69 15.22
N ILE A 125 -0.84 5.36 15.46
CA ILE A 125 -0.72 6.82 15.38
C ILE A 125 0.05 7.13 14.09
N CYS A 126 -0.51 7.96 13.22
CA CYS A 126 0.03 8.25 11.90
C CYS A 126 0.09 9.76 11.62
N ASP A 127 1.23 10.21 11.14
CA ASP A 127 1.48 11.59 10.72
C ASP A 127 1.62 11.65 9.19
N GLN A 128 1.07 12.69 8.55
CA GLN A 128 1.27 12.93 7.11
C GLN A 128 2.63 13.61 6.87
N VAL A 129 3.38 13.13 5.87
CA VAL A 129 4.73 13.61 5.54
C VAL A 129 4.92 13.89 4.05
#